data_AF-A0A3Q3W788-F1
#
_entry.id   AF-A0A3Q3W788-F1
#
_cell.length_a   1.000
_cell.length_b   1.000
_cell.length_c   1.000
_cell.angle_alpha   90.00
_cell.angle_beta   90.00
_cell.angle_gamma   90.00
#
_symmetry.space_group_name_H-M   'P 1'
#
loop_
_entity.id
_entity.type
_entity.pdbx_description
1 polymer ?
#
loop_
_entity_poly.entity_id
_entity_poly.type
_entity_poly.pdbx_seq_one_letter_code
_entity_poly.pdbx_strand_id
1 'polypeptide(L)'
;DLQINLVASPGGPNAVRTSNFCLVGSHKLTLSSIGKNKFLLEKIKYEGELLTGMFHTKVPFLCPLEGHIHLKMQCEVGMNVEEKGFLTMFEDVSGFGAWHRRWCVLSGYCISYWTYPDDEKRKNPIGRINLANCTSNTVDAVNREFCARPNTF
;
A
#
# COMPACT_ATOMS: atom_id res chain seq x y z
N ASP A 1 29.49 -46.01 10.49
CA ASP A 1 29.76 -45.18 11.68
C ASP A 1 28.47 -44.86 12.41
N LEU A 2 28.43 -45.27 13.68
CA LEU A 2 27.32 -45.11 14.62
C LEU A 2 27.31 -43.69 15.23
N GLN A 3 26.13 -43.03 15.13
CA GLN A 3 25.60 -41.92 15.96
C GLN A 3 26.46 -40.64 16.08
N ILE A 4 25.90 -39.44 16.27
CA ILE A 4 25.06 -39.05 17.40
C ILE A 4 24.08 -37.93 16.97
N ASN A 5 22.78 -38.23 16.90
CA ASN A 5 21.77 -37.17 17.04
C ASN A 5 21.75 -36.78 18.52
N LEU A 6 22.35 -35.64 18.85
CA LEU A 6 22.24 -35.02 20.17
C LEU A 6 20.79 -34.56 20.37
N VAL A 7 19.94 -35.46 20.85
CA VAL A 7 18.72 -35.07 21.54
C VAL A 7 19.16 -34.60 22.93
N ALA A 8 19.41 -33.29 23.06
CA ALA A 8 19.66 -32.68 24.35
C ALA A 8 18.44 -32.86 25.26
N SER A 9 18.67 -33.27 26.50
CA SER A 9 17.64 -33.41 27.52
C SER A 9 16.78 -32.13 27.64
N PRO A 10 15.44 -32.23 27.65
CA PRO A 10 14.52 -31.09 27.60
C PRO A 10 14.51 -30.21 28.87
N GLY A 11 15.41 -30.45 29.83
CA GLY A 11 15.51 -29.76 31.12
C GLY A 11 16.90 -29.27 31.51
N GLY A 12 17.90 -29.33 30.63
CA GLY A 12 19.22 -28.76 30.89
C GLY A 12 19.29 -27.24 30.62
N PRO A 13 20.31 -26.52 31.13
CA PRO A 13 20.46 -25.07 30.95
C PRO A 13 20.57 -24.61 29.48
N ASN A 14 20.86 -25.53 28.55
CA ASN A 14 20.90 -25.28 27.10
C ASN A 14 19.74 -25.97 26.34
N ALA A 15 18.66 -26.36 27.01
CA ALA A 15 17.53 -27.03 26.38
C ALA A 15 16.76 -26.06 25.48
N VAL A 16 16.95 -26.18 24.17
CA VAL A 16 16.17 -25.46 23.17
C VAL A 16 14.90 -26.26 22.88
N ARG A 17 13.74 -25.66 23.14
CA ARG A 17 12.45 -26.24 22.78
C ARG A 17 11.91 -25.54 21.53
N THR A 18 11.39 -26.33 20.60
CA THR A 18 10.53 -25.82 19.54
C THR A 18 9.14 -25.53 20.11
N SER A 19 8.45 -24.57 19.50
CA SER A 19 7.08 -24.25 19.89
C SER A 19 6.17 -25.45 19.71
N ASN A 20 5.25 -25.67 20.65
CA ASN A 20 4.18 -26.65 20.50
C ASN A 20 3.08 -26.16 19.53
N PHE A 21 3.09 -24.87 19.14
CA PHE A 21 2.18 -24.37 18.12
C PHE A 21 2.55 -24.91 16.74
N CYS A 22 1.55 -25.43 16.05
CA CYS A 22 1.67 -25.90 14.68
C CYS A 22 1.00 -24.91 13.73
N LEU A 23 1.66 -24.58 12.61
CA LEU A 23 1.09 -23.72 11.59
C LEU A 23 0.03 -24.50 10.81
N VAL A 24 -1.23 -24.12 10.91
CA VAL A 24 -2.38 -24.86 10.33
C VAL A 24 -2.99 -24.20 9.09
N GLY A 25 -2.52 -23.02 8.70
CA GLY A 25 -2.98 -22.33 7.49
C GLY A 25 -2.26 -21.00 7.27
N SER A 26 -2.27 -20.52 6.02
CA SER A 26 -1.71 -19.21 5.66
C SER A 26 -2.56 -18.52 4.59
N HIS A 27 -2.50 -17.20 4.53
CA HIS A 27 -3.07 -16.41 3.44
C HIS A 27 -2.23 -15.15 3.21
N LYS A 28 -1.96 -14.81 1.95
CA LYS A 28 -1.21 -13.60 1.59
C LYS A 28 -2.17 -12.46 1.28
N LEU A 29 -2.12 -11.39 2.08
CA LEU A 29 -2.90 -10.18 1.82
C LEU A 29 -2.16 -9.26 0.84
N THR A 30 -2.92 -8.63 -0.05
CA THR A 30 -2.46 -7.71 -1.10
C THR A 30 -3.34 -6.46 -1.14
N LEU A 31 -2.97 -5.43 -1.92
CA LEU A 31 -3.85 -4.27 -2.13
C LEU A 31 -5.21 -4.67 -2.73
N SER A 32 -5.24 -5.66 -3.64
CA SER A 32 -6.48 -6.23 -4.20
C SER A 32 -7.32 -7.05 -3.20
N SER A 33 -6.83 -7.23 -1.97
CA SER A 33 -7.56 -7.84 -0.87
C SER A 33 -8.42 -6.82 -0.09
N ILE A 34 -8.19 -5.51 -0.27
CA ILE A 34 -8.99 -4.46 0.35
C ILE A 34 -10.46 -4.58 -0.09
N GLY A 35 -11.40 -4.38 0.83
CA GLY A 35 -12.84 -4.50 0.57
C GLY A 35 -13.39 -5.93 0.69
N LYS A 36 -12.52 -6.95 0.73
CA LYS A 36 -12.90 -8.32 1.07
C LYS A 36 -12.82 -8.54 2.58
N ASN A 37 -13.65 -9.42 3.12
CA ASN A 37 -13.72 -9.71 4.56
C ASN A 37 -13.64 -11.19 4.92
N LYS A 38 -13.49 -12.07 3.93
CA LYS A 38 -13.37 -13.53 4.09
C LYS A 38 -12.27 -14.03 3.17
N PHE A 39 -11.30 -14.73 3.73
CA PHE A 39 -10.09 -15.16 3.04
C PHE A 39 -9.83 -16.63 3.29
N LEU A 40 -9.44 -17.34 2.23
CA LEU A 40 -9.19 -18.77 2.27
C LEU A 40 -7.80 -19.08 2.85
N LEU A 41 -7.72 -19.92 3.87
CA LEU A 41 -6.45 -20.49 4.34
C LEU A 41 -5.92 -21.58 3.39
N GLU A 42 -4.70 -21.39 2.91
CA GLU A 42 -3.93 -22.36 2.13
C GLU A 42 -3.34 -23.46 3.04
N LYS A 43 -3.18 -24.67 2.50
CA LYS A 43 -2.57 -25.80 3.22
C LYS A 43 -1.05 -25.63 3.27
N ILE A 44 -0.45 -25.84 4.45
CA ILE A 44 0.98 -26.08 4.54
C ILE A 44 1.25 -27.55 4.24
N LYS A 45 2.14 -27.81 3.29
CA LYS A 45 2.62 -29.16 3.02
C LYS A 45 3.38 -29.64 4.24
N TYR A 46 2.87 -30.66 4.91
CA TYR A 46 3.65 -31.43 5.88
C TYR A 46 4.38 -32.53 5.11
N GLU A 47 5.68 -32.66 5.35
CA GLU A 47 6.43 -33.85 4.95
C GLU A 47 6.01 -35.00 5.88
N GLY A 48 5.04 -35.78 5.43
CA GLY A 48 4.44 -36.87 6.18
C GLY A 48 3.35 -37.52 5.33
N GLU A 49 3.78 -38.45 4.47
CA GLU A 49 2.92 -39.34 3.69
C GLU A 49 1.96 -40.08 4.65
N LEU A 50 0.64 -40.01 4.48
CA LEU A 50 -0.04 -41.12 3.79
C LEU A 50 -1.44 -40.77 3.24
N LEU A 51 -1.92 -39.53 3.42
CA LEU A 51 -3.33 -39.17 3.11
C LEU A 51 -3.48 -37.90 2.26
N THR A 52 -2.42 -37.52 1.54
CA THR A 52 -2.36 -36.28 0.74
C THR A 52 -3.23 -36.30 -0.51
N GLY A 53 -3.78 -37.46 -0.91
CA GLY A 53 -4.46 -37.63 -2.20
C GLY A 53 -5.99 -37.48 -2.21
N MET A 54 -6.70 -37.52 -1.07
CA MET A 54 -8.17 -37.71 -1.10
C MET A 54 -9.02 -36.52 -0.66
N PHE A 55 -8.44 -35.45 -0.11
CA PHE A 55 -9.22 -34.32 0.40
C PHE A 55 -8.69 -32.99 -0.13
N HIS A 56 -9.08 -32.68 -1.36
CA HIS A 56 -8.98 -31.35 -1.94
C HIS A 56 -10.02 -30.44 -1.27
N THR A 57 -9.75 -29.93 -0.09
CA THR A 57 -10.39 -28.71 0.43
C THR A 57 -9.73 -28.29 1.72
N LYS A 58 -8.98 -27.17 1.64
CA LYS A 58 -8.82 -26.10 2.63
C LYS A 58 -8.57 -26.57 4.08
N VAL A 59 -7.36 -26.30 4.61
CA VAL A 59 -6.79 -26.69 5.93
C VAL A 59 -6.39 -28.18 6.11
N PRO A 60 -5.48 -28.52 7.05
CA PRO A 60 -5.05 -29.90 7.30
C PRO A 60 -6.22 -30.84 7.59
N PHE A 61 -6.07 -32.12 7.25
CA PHE A 61 -7.09 -33.13 7.53
C PHE A 61 -7.36 -33.19 9.05
N LEU A 62 -8.64 -33.12 9.45
CA LEU A 62 -9.11 -33.01 10.83
C LEU A 62 -8.74 -31.69 11.56
N CYS A 63 -8.29 -30.67 10.83
CA CYS A 63 -8.10 -29.34 11.41
C CYS A 63 -9.47 -28.77 11.87
N PRO A 64 -9.59 -28.21 13.08
CA PRO A 64 -10.85 -27.66 13.58
C PRO A 64 -11.28 -26.36 12.87
N LEU A 65 -10.42 -25.80 12.00
CA LEU A 65 -10.72 -24.57 11.28
C LEU A 65 -11.66 -24.84 10.09
N GLU A 66 -12.66 -23.98 9.89
CA GLU A 66 -13.54 -23.98 8.69
C GLU A 66 -12.74 -23.79 7.38
N GLY A 67 -11.52 -23.26 7.49
CA GLY A 67 -10.64 -22.96 6.35
C GLY A 67 -10.75 -21.54 5.81
N HIS A 68 -11.49 -20.65 6.48
CA HIS A 68 -11.46 -19.22 6.20
C HIS A 68 -11.10 -18.39 7.43
N ILE A 69 -10.47 -17.26 7.19
CA ILE A 69 -10.25 -16.20 8.17
C ILE A 69 -11.06 -14.97 7.78
N HIS A 70 -11.70 -14.35 8.77
CA HIS A 70 -12.48 -13.15 8.60
C HIS A 70 -11.72 -11.96 9.20
N LEU A 71 -11.50 -10.92 8.40
CA LEU A 71 -10.75 -9.75 8.81
C LEU A 71 -11.22 -8.51 8.04
N LYS A 72 -11.22 -7.36 8.71
CA LYS A 72 -11.53 -6.07 8.10
C LYS A 72 -10.22 -5.34 7.84
N MET A 73 -9.94 -5.03 6.59
CA MET A 73 -8.72 -4.34 6.19
C MET A 73 -9.03 -2.93 5.71
N GLN A 74 -8.27 -1.97 6.23
CA GLN A 74 -8.24 -0.59 5.77
C GLN A 74 -6.82 -0.29 5.30
N CYS A 75 -6.71 0.37 4.15
CA CYS A 75 -5.43 0.85 3.64
C CYS A 75 -5.59 2.35 3.40
N GLU A 76 -4.76 3.11 4.07
CA GLU A 76 -4.63 4.54 3.87
C GLU A 76 -3.30 4.76 3.15
N VAL A 77 -3.34 5.45 2.02
CA VAL A 77 -2.11 5.86 1.33
C VAL A 77 -1.54 7.02 2.14
N GLY A 78 -0.60 6.70 3.04
CA GLY A 78 0.15 7.68 3.81
C GLY A 78 1.17 8.41 2.94
N MET A 79 0.72 9.33 2.09
CA MET A 79 1.62 10.30 1.46
C MET A 79 1.88 11.42 2.47
N ASN A 80 2.98 11.31 3.22
CA ASN A 80 3.53 12.38 4.07
C ASN A 80 4.31 13.44 3.28
N VAL A 81 4.13 13.48 1.95
CA VAL A 81 4.76 14.50 1.12
C VAL A 81 3.93 15.76 1.26
N GLU A 82 4.51 16.75 1.93
CA GLU A 82 4.00 18.11 1.94
C GLU A 82 5.03 19.05 1.34
N GLU A 83 4.63 19.74 0.28
CA GLU A 83 5.46 20.74 -0.36
C GLU A 83 4.65 22.02 -0.54
N LYS A 84 5.28 23.16 -0.27
CA LYS A 84 4.62 24.47 -0.34
C LYS A 84 5.51 25.47 -1.05
N GLY A 85 4.93 26.21 -1.97
CA GLY A 85 5.68 27.18 -2.74
C GLY A 85 4.84 27.94 -3.73
N PHE A 86 5.47 28.91 -4.39
CA PHE A 86 4.81 29.62 -5.47
C PHE A 86 5.01 28.89 -6.79
N LEU A 87 3.91 28.60 -7.49
CA LEU A 87 3.92 28.18 -8.88
C LEU A 87 3.26 29.25 -9.74
N THR A 88 3.65 29.34 -11.00
CA THR A 88 2.93 30.17 -11.97
C THR A 88 2.11 29.25 -12.86
N MET A 89 0.79 29.29 -12.69
CA MET A 89 -0.15 28.37 -13.33
C MET A 89 -0.79 29.04 -14.54
N PHE A 90 -0.95 28.28 -15.62
CA PHE A 90 -1.69 28.72 -16.79
C PHE A 90 -3.19 28.55 -16.55
N GLU A 91 -3.97 29.58 -16.80
CA GLU A 91 -5.43 29.57 -16.75
C GLU A 91 -5.98 30.20 -18.04
N ASP A 92 -7.06 29.64 -18.58
CA ASP A 92 -7.82 30.29 -19.65
C ASP A 92 -8.77 31.31 -19.02
N VAL A 93 -8.57 32.58 -19.36
CA VAL A 93 -9.38 33.71 -18.92
C VAL A 93 -10.06 34.30 -20.15
N SER A 94 -11.35 33.98 -20.32
CA SER A 94 -12.18 34.50 -21.41
C SER A 94 -11.67 34.19 -22.82
N GLY A 95 -11.08 33.01 -23.02
CA GLY A 95 -10.52 32.56 -24.29
C GLY A 95 -9.08 32.99 -24.52
N PHE A 96 -8.45 33.63 -23.54
CA PHE A 96 -7.05 34.05 -23.58
C PHE A 96 -6.26 33.36 -22.47
N GLY A 97 -5.10 32.82 -22.83
CA GLY A 97 -4.18 32.23 -21.88
C GLY A 97 -3.54 33.27 -20.97
N ALA A 98 -3.69 33.13 -19.66
CA ALA A 98 -3.05 33.95 -18.66
C ALA A 98 -2.22 33.11 -17.69
N TRP A 99 -1.16 33.71 -17.17
CA TRP A 99 -0.28 33.06 -16.21
C TRP A 99 -0.41 33.73 -14.85
N HIS A 100 -0.88 32.98 -13.85
CA HIS A 100 -1.10 33.48 -12.50
C HIS A 100 -0.14 32.86 -11.51
N ARG A 101 0.57 33.70 -10.75
CA ARG A 101 1.39 33.23 -9.63
C ARG A 101 0.47 32.88 -8.46
N ARG A 102 0.50 31.62 -8.03
CA ARG A 102 -0.32 31.05 -6.96
C ARG A 102 0.55 30.46 -5.86
N TRP A 103 0.09 30.57 -4.62
CA TRP A 103 0.61 29.78 -3.50
C TRP A 103 0.02 28.38 -3.58
N CYS A 104 0.86 27.38 -3.80
CA CYS A 104 0.47 25.99 -3.98
C CYS A 104 0.93 25.15 -2.80
N VAL A 105 0.05 24.27 -2.33
CA VAL A 105 0.32 23.29 -1.28
C VAL A 105 0.00 21.92 -1.83
N LEU A 106 1.01 21.08 -1.97
CA LEU A 106 0.86 19.64 -2.12
C LEU A 106 0.67 19.04 -0.73
N SER A 107 -0.43 18.32 -0.52
CA SER A 107 -0.64 17.51 0.68
C SER A 107 -1.39 16.24 0.28
N GLY A 108 -0.86 15.08 0.66
CA GLY A 108 -1.32 13.79 0.16
C GLY A 108 -1.13 13.68 -1.36
N TYR A 109 -2.24 13.47 -2.07
CA TYR A 109 -2.27 13.38 -3.54
C TYR A 109 -2.90 14.61 -4.21
N CYS A 110 -3.02 15.75 -3.50
CA CYS A 110 -3.71 16.92 -4.02
C CYS A 110 -2.85 18.18 -3.92
N ILE A 111 -2.79 18.94 -5.02
CA ILE A 111 -2.25 20.31 -5.02
C ILE A 111 -3.44 21.27 -4.88
N SER A 112 -3.51 21.97 -3.76
CA SER A 112 -4.46 23.07 -3.54
C SER A 112 -3.75 24.41 -3.73
N TYR A 113 -4.42 25.41 -4.30
CA TYR A 113 -3.78 26.69 -4.57
C TYR A 113 -4.62 27.92 -4.20
N TRP A 114 -3.92 28.99 -3.79
CA TRP A 114 -4.45 30.28 -3.37
C TRP A 114 -3.67 31.42 -4.02
N THR A 115 -4.11 32.67 -3.84
CA THR A 115 -3.34 33.84 -4.32
C THR A 115 -2.11 34.07 -3.43
N TYR A 116 -2.25 33.95 -2.11
CA TYR A 116 -1.18 34.21 -1.14
C TYR A 116 -1.10 33.16 -0.03
N PRO A 117 0.07 32.98 0.64
CA PRO A 117 0.23 32.03 1.74
C PRO A 117 -0.76 32.23 2.89
N ASP A 118 -1.05 33.48 3.24
CA ASP A 118 -2.00 33.82 4.30
C ASP A 118 -3.43 33.30 4.06
N ASP A 119 -3.82 33.17 2.79
CA ASP A 119 -5.16 32.69 2.44
C ASP A 119 -5.34 31.20 2.75
N GLU A 120 -4.25 30.40 2.79
CA GLU A 120 -4.28 28.96 3.10
C GLU A 120 -5.05 28.67 4.40
N LYS A 121 -4.86 29.51 5.42
CA LYS A 121 -5.46 29.36 6.75
C LYS A 121 -6.79 30.11 6.92
N ARG A 122 -7.13 30.97 5.96
CA ARG A 122 -8.25 31.93 6.08
C ARG A 122 -9.39 31.65 5.12
N LYS A 123 -9.13 30.96 4.00
CA LYS A 123 -10.07 30.78 2.90
C LYS A 123 -9.95 29.39 2.28
N ASN A 124 -11.01 28.97 1.61
CA ASN A 124 -10.95 27.81 0.72
C ASN A 124 -10.00 28.07 -0.45
N PRO A 125 -9.33 27.03 -0.98
CA PRO A 125 -8.49 27.16 -2.16
C PRO A 125 -9.30 27.61 -3.37
N ILE A 126 -8.64 28.32 -4.29
CA ILE A 126 -9.19 28.73 -5.58
C ILE A 126 -9.51 27.50 -6.42
N GLY A 127 -8.63 26.49 -6.36
CA GLY A 127 -8.85 25.21 -6.99
C GLY A 127 -7.94 24.11 -6.45
N ARG A 128 -8.16 22.91 -6.97
CA ARG A 128 -7.47 21.69 -6.56
C ARG A 128 -7.12 20.85 -7.78
N ILE A 129 -5.92 20.30 -7.81
CA ILE A 129 -5.46 19.30 -8.78
C ILE A 129 -5.34 17.97 -8.04
N ASN A 130 -6.09 16.97 -8.48
CA ASN A 130 -6.06 15.62 -7.89
C ASN A 130 -5.10 14.72 -8.67
N LEU A 131 -3.96 14.40 -8.07
CA LEU A 131 -2.92 13.57 -8.68
C LEU A 131 -3.31 12.09 -8.77
N ALA A 132 -4.34 11.64 -8.05
CA ALA A 132 -4.88 10.28 -8.24
C ALA A 132 -5.53 10.11 -9.62
N ASN A 133 -5.84 11.21 -10.31
CA ASN A 133 -6.37 11.22 -11.67
C ASN A 133 -5.29 11.46 -12.74
N CYS A 134 -4.01 11.49 -12.37
CA CYS A 134 -2.92 11.62 -13.33
C CYS A 134 -2.94 10.46 -14.34
N THR A 135 -2.84 10.79 -15.63
CA THR A 135 -2.82 9.81 -16.71
C THR A 135 -1.43 9.25 -16.98
N SER A 136 -0.38 9.88 -16.42
CA SER A 136 1.01 9.47 -16.51
C SER A 136 1.52 8.93 -15.17
N ASN A 137 2.52 8.05 -15.23
CA ASN A 137 3.17 7.50 -14.04
C ASN A 137 4.14 8.50 -13.39
N THR A 138 4.60 9.49 -14.16
CA THR A 138 5.53 10.54 -13.74
C THR A 138 5.05 11.90 -14.21
N VAL A 139 5.46 12.94 -13.49
CA VAL A 139 5.30 14.33 -13.91
C VAL A 139 6.63 14.77 -14.50
N ASP A 140 6.61 15.19 -15.76
CA ASP A 140 7.78 15.57 -16.53
C ASP A 140 7.62 17.00 -17.04
N ALA A 141 8.72 17.65 -17.45
CA ALA A 141 8.63 18.98 -18.02
C ALA A 141 7.76 19.00 -19.28
N VAL A 142 6.93 20.03 -19.43
CA VAL A 142 6.07 20.19 -20.61
C VAL A 142 6.93 20.29 -21.87
N ASN A 143 6.52 19.57 -22.92
CA ASN A 143 7.16 19.67 -24.23
C ASN A 143 7.10 21.12 -24.73
N ARG A 144 8.25 21.65 -25.16
CA ARG A 144 8.43 23.03 -25.63
C ARG A 144 7.58 23.38 -26.84
N GLU A 145 7.14 22.40 -27.60
CA GLU A 145 6.18 22.58 -28.70
C GLU A 145 4.82 23.10 -28.19
N PHE A 146 4.43 22.76 -26.96
CA PHE A 146 3.19 23.22 -26.35
C PHE A 146 3.38 24.41 -25.40
N CYS A 147 4.55 24.54 -24.75
CA CYS A 147 4.83 25.64 -23.83
C CYS A 147 6.26 26.13 -23.91
N ALA A 148 6.44 27.39 -24.30
CA ALA A 148 7.75 28.04 -24.31
C ALA A 148 8.22 28.52 -22.92
N ARG A 149 7.34 28.50 -21.90
CA ARG A 149 7.67 29.02 -20.56
C ARG A 149 8.66 28.07 -19.87
N PRO A 150 9.83 28.56 -19.41
CA PRO A 150 10.81 27.71 -18.73
C PRO A 150 10.25 27.19 -17.40
N ASN A 151 10.77 26.03 -16.96
CA ASN A 151 10.43 25.40 -15.69
C ASN A 151 8.92 25.08 -15.54
N THR A 152 8.28 24.67 -16.63
CA THR A 152 6.88 24.23 -16.65
C THR A 152 6.82 22.70 -16.72
N PHE A 153 5.91 22.10 -15.95
CA PHE A 153 5.63 20.67 -15.86
C PHE A 153 4.13 20.40 -15.99
#